data_AF-A0A4R0NMV1-F1
#
_entry.id   AF-A0A4R0NMV1-F1
#
_cell.length_a   1.000
_cell.length_b   1.000
_cell.length_c   1.000
_cell.angle_alpha   90.00
_cell.angle_beta   90.00
_cell.angle_gamma   90.00
#
_symmetry.space_group_name_H-M   'P 1'
#
loop_
_entity.id
_entity.type
_entity.pdbx_description
1 polymer ?
#
loop_
_entity_poly.entity_id
_entity_poly.type
_entity_poly.pdbx_seq_one_letter_code
_entity_poly.pdbx_strand_id
1 'polypeptide(L)' 'MKKNTIALAAAATALVAAPVAAQSANARITAPVAGASELGGEGIAPAFIIAAIAGIAIGVLLLIENDDDRPVSR' A
#
# COMPACT_ATOMS: atom_id res chain seq x y z
N MET A 1 11.67 -20.67 11.42
CA MET A 1 10.72 -20.44 10.30
C MET A 1 10.21 -19.00 10.23
N LYS A 2 9.83 -18.35 11.34
CA LYS A 2 9.25 -16.98 11.36
C LYS A 2 10.10 -15.86 10.73
N LYS A 3 11.44 -15.90 10.83
CA LYS A 3 12.33 -14.84 10.30
C LYS A 3 12.38 -14.81 8.76
N ASN A 4 12.29 -15.97 8.11
CA ASN A 4 12.31 -16.08 6.65
C ASN A 4 10.99 -15.57 6.05
N THR A 5 9.87 -15.79 6.76
CA THR A 5 8.55 -15.31 6.34
C THR A 5 8.47 -13.78 6.38
N ILE A 6 9.05 -13.15 7.40
CA ILE A 6 9.11 -11.67 7.49
C ILE A 6 9.97 -11.08 6.39
N ALA A 7 11.14 -11.66 6.10
CA ALA A 7 12.01 -11.21 5.01
C ALA A 7 11.33 -11.33 3.64
N LEU A 8 10.61 -12.43 3.41
CA LEU A 8 9.86 -12.64 2.17
C LEU A 8 8.69 -11.65 2.03
N ALA A 9 7.96 -11.39 3.12
CA ALA A 9 6.88 -10.42 3.15
C ALA A 9 7.39 -9.00 2.86
N ALA A 10 8.50 -8.59 3.51
CA ALA A 10 9.13 -7.30 3.27
C ALA A 10 9.56 -7.14 1.80
N ALA A 11 10.19 -8.17 1.21
CA ALA A 11 10.58 -8.15 -0.19
C ALA A 11 9.38 -8.05 -1.15
N ALA A 12 8.30 -8.80 -0.89
CA ALA A 12 7.08 -8.73 -1.68
C ALA A 12 6.42 -7.34 -1.59
N THR A 13 6.37 -6.75 -0.40
CA THR A 13 5.84 -5.38 -0.22
C THR A 13 6.71 -4.33 -0.89
N ALA A 14 8.04 -4.49 -0.87
CA ALA A 14 8.96 -3.58 -1.54
C ALA A 14 8.78 -3.62 -3.07
N LEU A 15 8.53 -4.79 -3.65
CA LEU A 15 8.30 -4.93 -5.09
C LEU A 15 6.97 -4.28 -5.53
N VAL A 16 5.92 -4.39 -4.73
CA VAL A 16 4.62 -3.73 -4.96
C VAL A 16 4.69 -2.22 -4.74
N ALA A 17 5.46 -1.77 -3.75
CA ALA A 17 5.60 -0.35 -3.41
C ALA A 17 6.63 0.38 -4.29
N ALA A 18 7.52 -0.34 -4.98
CA ALA A 18 8.54 0.23 -5.86
C ALA A 18 8.00 1.22 -6.91
N PRO A 19 6.94 0.91 -7.69
CA PRO A 19 6.39 1.87 -8.65
C PRO A 19 5.77 3.10 -7.97
N VAL A 20 5.14 2.94 -6.79
CA VAL A 20 4.52 4.06 -6.04
C VAL A 20 5.61 5.02 -5.53
N ALA A 21 6.70 4.49 -4.99
CA ALA A 21 7.85 5.29 -4.57
C ALA A 21 8.56 5.98 -5.75
N ALA A 22 8.68 5.30 -6.89
CA ALA A 22 9.25 5.88 -8.11
C ALA A 22 8.39 7.02 -8.67
N GLN A 23 7.06 6.91 -8.57
CA GLN A 23 6.15 8.00 -8.96
C GLN A 23 6.26 9.22 -8.03
N SER A 24 6.60 9.03 -6.75
CA SER A 24 6.85 10.14 -5.82
C SER A 24 8.17 10.87 -6.06
N ALA A 25 9.21 10.18 -6.55
CA ALA A 25 10.54 10.77 -6.76
C ALA A 25 10.62 11.60 -8.06
N ASN A 26 9.77 11.31 -9.04
CA ASN A 26 9.67 12.06 -10.28
C ASN A 26 8.65 13.20 -10.16
N ALA A 27 8.96 14.20 -9.35
CA ALA A 27 8.28 15.50 -9.35
C ALA A 27 8.59 16.24 -10.68
N ARG A 28 8.01 15.78 -11.78
CA ARG A 28 7.91 16.62 -12.99
C ARG A 28 7.00 17.79 -12.60
N ILE A 29 7.53 19.01 -12.64
CA ILE A 29 6.75 20.23 -12.51
C ILE A 29 5.85 20.29 -13.74
N THR A 30 4.63 19.78 -13.62
CA THR A 30 3.61 19.93 -14.65
C THR A 30 3.15 21.37 -14.61
N ALA A 31 3.20 22.07 -15.74
CA ALA A 31 2.59 23.39 -15.86
C ALA A 31 1.12 23.30 -15.38
N PRO A 32 0.61 24.27 -14.60
CA PRO A 32 -0.76 24.21 -14.10
C PRO A 32 -1.73 24.06 -15.27
N VAL A 33 -2.35 22.89 -15.41
CA VAL A 33 -3.40 22.69 -16.39
C VAL A 33 -4.70 23.15 -15.75
N ALA A 34 -5.33 24.17 -16.34
CA ALA A 34 -6.67 24.58 -15.95
C ALA A 34 -7.60 23.37 -16.16
N GLY A 35 -7.95 22.66 -15.08
CA GLY A 35 -8.68 21.39 -15.11
C GLY A 35 -7.91 20.15 -14.63
N ALA A 36 -6.83 20.29 -13.85
CA ALA A 36 -6.17 19.16 -13.20
C ALA A 36 -7.17 18.32 -12.38
N SER A 37 -7.13 17.00 -12.53
CA SER A 37 -8.02 16.05 -11.85
C SER A 37 -7.96 16.25 -10.33
N GLU A 38 -9.10 16.41 -9.65
CA GLU A 38 -9.18 16.63 -8.19
C GLU A 38 -8.51 15.50 -7.39
N LEU A 39 -8.45 14.30 -7.97
CA LEU A 39 -7.76 13.13 -7.41
C LEU A 39 -6.24 13.15 -7.58
N GLY A 40 -5.71 13.98 -8.49
CA GLY A 40 -4.27 14.13 -8.77
C GLY A 40 -3.69 15.49 -8.39
N GLY A 41 -4.50 16.40 -7.84
CA GLY A 41 -4.09 17.75 -7.46
C GLY A 41 -3.24 17.80 -6.20
N GLU A 42 -2.49 18.89 -6.06
CA GLU A 42 -1.52 19.25 -5.00
C GLU A 42 -2.10 19.40 -3.58
N GLY A 43 -3.25 18.77 -3.31
CA GLY A 43 -3.97 18.80 -2.03
C GLY A 43 -3.80 17.53 -1.20
N ILE A 44 -4.54 17.44 -0.09
CA ILE A 44 -4.56 16.30 0.84
C ILE A 44 -5.30 15.05 0.31
N ALA A 45 -5.99 15.16 -0.82
CA ALA A 45 -6.81 14.08 -1.39
C ALA A 45 -6.02 12.80 -1.71
N PRO A 46 -4.81 12.83 -2.33
CA PRO A 46 -4.03 11.63 -2.58
C PRO A 46 -3.57 10.95 -1.28
N ALA A 47 -3.20 11.74 -0.26
CA ALA A 47 -2.80 11.22 1.04
C ALA A 47 -3.95 10.50 1.75
N PHE A 48 -5.17 11.03 1.66
CA PHE A 48 -6.37 10.39 2.20
C PHE A 48 -6.71 9.08 1.48
N ILE A 49 -6.57 9.03 0.15
CA ILE A 49 -6.80 7.81 -0.63
C ILE A 49 -5.80 6.72 -0.22
N ILE A 50 -4.52 7.06 -0.11
CA ILE A 50 -3.47 6.13 0.36
C ILE A 50 -3.77 5.66 1.78
N ALA A 51 -4.14 6.57 2.68
CA ALA A 51 -4.48 6.23 4.07
C ALA A 51 -5.70 5.30 4.15
N ALA A 52 -6.72 5.52 3.31
CA ALA A 52 -7.90 4.66 3.25
C ALA A 52 -7.55 3.25 2.78
N ILE A 53 -6.75 3.12 1.71
CA ILE A 53 -6.30 1.81 1.20
C ILE A 53 -5.45 1.10 2.27
N ALA A 54 -4.52 1.80 2.91
CA ALA A 54 -3.68 1.25 3.97
C ALA A 54 -4.52 0.78 5.18
N GLY A 55 -5.52 1.57 5.58
CA GLY A 55 -6.43 1.23 6.67
C GLY A 55 -7.24 -0.04 6.39
N ILE A 56 -7.75 -0.19 5.15
CA ILE A 56 -8.47 -1.41 4.73
C ILE A 56 -7.52 -2.62 4.75
N ALA A 57 -6.31 -2.49 4.21
CA ALA A 57 -5.33 -3.57 4.18
C ALA A 57 -4.95 -4.06 5.58
N ILE A 58 -4.69 -3.12 6.51
CA ILE A 58 -4.39 -3.45 7.91
C ILE A 58 -5.60 -4.09 8.59
N GLY A 59 -6.81 -3.55 8.37
CA GLY A 59 -8.03 -4.11 8.94
C GLY A 59 -8.29 -5.55 8.49
N VAL A 60 -8.07 -5.85 7.21
CA VAL A 60 -8.18 -7.20 6.65
C VAL A 60 -7.10 -8.13 7.22
N LEU A 61 -5.85 -7.66 7.34
CA LEU A 61 -4.76 -8.45 7.92
C LEU A 61 -5.09 -8.88 9.35
N LEU A 62 -5.53 -7.93 10.18
CA LEU A 62 -5.93 -8.21 11.57
C LEU A 62 -7.15 -9.14 11.67
N LEU A 63 -8.06 -9.07 10.70
CA LEU A 63 -9.22 -9.96 10.66
C LEU A 63 -8.83 -11.41 10.33
N ILE A 64 -7.87 -11.60 9.41
CA ILE A 64 -7.43 -12.94 8.97
C ILE A 64 -6.50 -13.60 10.01
N GLU A 65 -5.74 -12.84 10.79
CA GLU A 65 -4.89 -13.38 11.86
C GLU A 65 -5.66 -14.07 13.01
N ASN A 66 -6.99 -13.95 13.07
CA ASN A 66 -7.83 -14.63 14.06
C ASN A 66 -8.34 -16.00 13.62
N ASP A 67 -8.07 -16.46 12.39
CA ASP A 67 -8.39 -17.83 12.00
C ASP A 67 -7.22 -18.74 12.42
N ASP A 68 -7.38 -19.38 13.57
CA ASP A 68 -6.44 -20.36 14.12
C ASP A 68 -6.05 -21.37 13.04
N ASP A 69 -4.74 -21.43 12.75
CA ASP A 69 -4.06 -22.54 12.07
C ASP A 69 -4.30 -23.86 12.85
N ARG A 70 -5.52 -24.41 12.77
CA ARG A 70 -5.80 -25.77 13.21
C ARG A 70 -5.42 -26.68 12.05
N PRO A 71 -4.38 -27.52 12.18
CA PRO A 71 -4.03 -28.46 11.13
C PRO A 71 -5.24 -29.38 10.90
N VAL A 72 -5.83 -29.31 9.71
CA VAL A 72 -6.80 -30.29 9.22
C VAL A 72 -6.05 -31.57 8.82
N SER A 73 -5.41 -32.21 9.78
CA SER A 73 -4.87 -33.55 9.61
C SER A 73 -5.96 -34.56 9.99
N ARG A 74 -6.45 -35.28 8.98
CA ARG A 74 -7.05 -36.62 9.13
C ARG A 74 -5.98 -37.67 8.93
#